data_AF-A0A0F9AX50-F1
#
_entry.id   AF-A0A0F9AX50-F1
#
_cell.length_a   1.000
_cell.length_b   1.000
_cell.length_c   1.000
_cell.angle_alpha   90.00
_cell.angle_beta   90.00
_cell.angle_gamma   90.00
#
_symmetry.space_group_name_H-M   'P 1'
#
loop_
_entity.id
_entity.type
_entity.pdbx_description
1 polymer ?
#
loop_
_entity_poly.entity_id
_entity_poly.type
_entity_poly.pdbx_seq_one_letter_code
_entity_poly.pdbx_strand_id
1 'polypeptide(L)'
;MIDPEIQRILDQKQDTVMLGHPVPQEGAVGDMRVNVTNKGKFYQMMKAGENEWRYSAPFTRTPIDYLPLTGGRITGSLGLPNVKAGVDNTVLIRDTDGNVKTDEIDSRVWGSSLVDGSGAANHIAYWTDANTIAHDANQLFWDASNNRLGIGTAIPQKTVHIESSFACLRISDSDAATDQQVNTLIEFYRGNNTNRVGYLAMDSTSNDIMALATEYAAGILQFRTGSGTAAMTINASQNVGIGTATIDANYKLIVRRAADVNFGIG
;
A
#
# COMPACT_ATOMS: atom_id res chain seq x y z
N MET A 1 17.76 -63.02 30.95
CA MET A 1 17.03 -63.75 32.00
C MET A 1 15.81 -62.91 32.36
N ILE A 2 14.60 -63.48 32.32
CA ILE A 2 13.41 -62.68 32.70
C ILE A 2 13.41 -62.43 34.19
N ASP A 3 12.66 -61.42 34.61
CA ASP A 3 12.45 -61.18 36.03
C ASP A 3 11.88 -62.46 36.69
N PRO A 4 12.52 -63.00 37.73
CA PRO A 4 12.07 -64.23 38.41
C PRO A 4 10.62 -64.16 38.89
N GLU A 5 10.11 -62.97 39.16
CA GLU A 5 8.74 -62.73 39.60
C GLU A 5 7.72 -62.92 38.47
N ILE A 6 8.10 -62.57 37.24
CA ILE A 6 7.30 -62.82 36.03
C ILE A 6 7.30 -64.32 35.71
N GLN A 7 8.46 -64.97 35.82
CA GLN A 7 8.57 -66.42 35.60
C GLN A 7 7.62 -67.20 36.54
N ARG A 8 7.60 -66.82 37.82
CA ARG A 8 6.74 -67.43 38.83
C ARG A 8 5.24 -67.34 38.52
N ILE A 9 4.78 -66.22 37.95
CA ILE A 9 3.36 -66.01 37.62
C ILE A 9 2.94 -66.82 36.38
N LEU A 10 3.84 -66.99 35.42
CA LEU A 10 3.58 -67.74 34.18
C LEU A 10 3.58 -69.25 34.43
N ASP A 11 4.51 -69.74 35.25
CA ASP A 11 4.57 -71.16 35.64
C ASP A 11 3.27 -71.61 36.34
N GLN A 12 2.61 -70.72 37.09
CA GLN A 12 1.32 -70.99 37.74
C GLN A 12 0.14 -71.13 36.76
N LYS A 13 0.27 -70.66 35.51
CA LYS A 13 -0.79 -70.70 34.49
C LYS A 13 -0.63 -71.82 33.45
N GLN A 14 0.37 -72.70 33.60
CA GLN A 14 0.75 -73.74 32.62
C GLN A 14 1.13 -73.18 31.23
N ASP A 15 1.59 -71.93 31.17
CA ASP A 15 2.01 -71.29 29.92
C ASP A 15 3.44 -71.69 29.54
N THR A 16 3.70 -71.93 28.24
CA THR A 16 5.07 -72.20 27.75
C THR A 16 5.77 -70.89 27.41
N VAL A 17 6.94 -70.66 28.01
CA VAL A 17 7.69 -69.40 27.90
C VAL A 17 8.94 -69.57 27.04
N MET A 18 9.01 -68.83 25.94
CA MET A 18 10.18 -68.80 25.05
C MET A 18 10.97 -67.49 25.24
N LEU A 19 12.22 -67.59 25.70
CA LEU A 19 13.01 -66.47 26.21
C LEU A 19 14.17 -66.05 25.33
N GLY A 20 14.27 -64.74 25.05
CA GLY A 20 15.45 -64.16 24.38
C GLY A 20 15.49 -64.40 22.87
N HIS A 21 14.42 -64.96 22.31
CA HIS A 21 14.22 -65.09 20.87
C HIS A 21 13.58 -63.78 20.37
N PRO A 22 13.84 -63.34 19.12
CA PRO A 22 13.07 -62.25 18.54
C PRO A 22 11.59 -62.63 18.59
N VAL A 23 10.75 -61.75 19.14
CA VAL A 23 9.31 -61.87 18.92
C VAL A 23 9.10 -61.83 17.40
N PRO A 24 8.42 -62.83 16.79
CA PRO A 24 8.24 -62.87 15.33
C PRO A 24 7.77 -61.53 14.79
N GLN A 25 8.30 -61.07 13.65
CA GLN A 25 7.94 -59.76 13.08
C GLN A 25 6.55 -59.77 12.43
N GLU A 26 6.08 -60.93 11.98
CA GLU A 26 4.73 -61.17 11.48
C GLU A 26 3.98 -62.10 12.44
N GLY A 27 2.76 -61.70 12.84
CA GLY A 27 1.86 -62.50 13.65
C GLY A 27 0.69 -62.99 12.81
N ALA A 28 0.02 -64.05 13.25
CA ALA A 28 -1.24 -64.48 12.64
C ALA A 28 -2.39 -63.55 13.09
N VAL A 29 -3.51 -63.60 12.36
CA VAL A 29 -4.73 -62.88 12.75
C VAL A 29 -5.18 -63.37 14.13
N GLY A 30 -5.28 -62.44 15.10
CA GLY A 30 -5.65 -62.74 16.49
C GLY A 30 -4.50 -62.69 17.49
N ASP A 31 -3.25 -62.63 17.02
CA ASP A 31 -2.10 -62.46 17.91
C ASP A 31 -2.05 -61.03 18.47
N MET A 32 -1.86 -60.92 19.78
CA MET A 32 -1.67 -59.64 20.45
C MET A 32 -0.19 -59.42 20.78
N ARG A 33 0.34 -58.29 20.34
CA ARG A 33 1.64 -57.78 20.79
C ARG A 33 1.44 -56.67 21.80
N VAL A 34 2.07 -56.81 22.96
CA VAL A 34 2.02 -55.80 24.02
C VAL A 34 3.43 -55.43 24.44
N ASN A 35 3.63 -54.14 24.71
CA ASN A 35 4.84 -53.65 25.36
C ASN A 35 4.58 -53.61 26.87
N VAL A 36 5.41 -54.33 27.62
CA VAL A 36 5.32 -54.41 29.08
C VAL A 36 6.53 -53.76 29.70
N THR A 37 6.32 -52.94 30.72
CA THR A 37 7.39 -52.32 31.51
C THR A 37 7.46 -53.01 32.87
N ASN A 38 8.65 -53.49 33.26
CA ASN A 38 8.90 -54.01 34.59
C ASN A 38 10.29 -53.58 35.09
N LYS A 39 10.36 -53.03 36.31
CA LYS A 39 11.59 -52.53 36.96
C LYS A 39 12.48 -51.67 36.04
N GLY A 40 11.86 -50.77 35.26
CA GLY A 40 12.56 -49.84 34.36
C GLY A 40 13.05 -50.43 33.03
N LYS A 41 12.75 -51.71 32.75
CA LYS A 41 13.06 -52.37 31.48
C LYS A 41 11.79 -52.62 30.67
N PHE A 42 11.91 -52.51 29.35
CA PHE A 42 10.81 -52.80 28.42
C PHE A 42 10.98 -54.20 27.84
N TYR A 43 9.86 -54.90 27.71
CA TYR A 43 9.76 -56.21 27.09
C TYR A 43 8.67 -56.14 26.04
N GLN A 44 8.94 -56.70 24.85
CA GLN A 44 7.89 -56.99 23.90
C GLN A 44 7.42 -58.42 24.17
N MET A 45 6.11 -58.57 24.34
CA MET A 45 5.46 -59.85 24.57
C MET A 45 4.47 -60.14 23.46
N MET A 46 4.37 -61.40 23.06
CA MET A 46 3.38 -61.87 22.11
C MET A 46 2.80 -63.19 22.60
N LYS A 47 1.48 -63.29 22.61
CA LYS A 47 0.77 -64.56 22.76
C LYS A 47 0.63 -65.17 21.36
N ALA A 48 1.29 -66.31 21.13
CA ALA A 48 1.31 -67.00 19.84
C ALA A 48 0.49 -68.30 19.96
N GLY A 49 -0.84 -68.20 19.95
CA GLY A 49 -1.76 -69.32 20.20
C GLY A 49 -2.23 -69.43 21.66
N GLU A 50 -2.96 -70.50 22.00
CA GLU A 50 -3.73 -70.57 23.25
C GLU A 50 -2.87 -70.53 24.53
N ASN A 51 -1.66 -71.13 24.52
CA ASN A 51 -0.81 -71.30 25.71
C ASN A 51 0.70 -71.01 25.48
N GLU A 52 1.06 -70.24 24.45
CA GLU A 52 2.47 -69.91 24.14
C GLU A 52 2.72 -68.40 24.26
N TRP A 53 3.67 -68.03 25.13
CA TRP A 53 4.10 -66.65 25.29
C TRP A 53 5.57 -66.49 24.91
N ARG A 54 5.83 -65.50 24.05
CA ARG A 54 7.18 -65.14 23.61
C ARG A 54 7.58 -63.81 24.22
N TYR A 55 8.79 -63.76 24.77
CA TYR A 55 9.36 -62.57 25.40
C TYR A 55 10.64 -62.16 24.69
N SER A 56 10.73 -60.89 24.32
CA SER A 56 11.99 -60.31 23.85
C SER A 56 13.03 -60.27 24.96
N ALA A 57 14.30 -60.15 24.59
CA ALA A 57 15.30 -59.61 25.51
C ALA A 57 14.85 -58.21 26.00
N PRO A 58 15.17 -57.81 27.25
CA PRO A 58 14.84 -56.48 27.73
C PRO A 58 15.57 -55.42 26.90
N PHE A 59 14.87 -54.35 26.57
CA PHE A 59 15.45 -53.17 25.92
C PHE A 59 15.07 -51.91 26.69
N THR A 60 15.83 -50.85 26.45
CA THR A 60 15.56 -49.52 27.02
C THR A 60 14.87 -48.68 25.96
N ARG A 61 13.73 -48.07 26.29
CA ARG A 61 13.12 -47.04 25.46
C ARG A 61 13.36 -45.70 26.14
N THR A 62 14.09 -44.81 25.47
CA THR A 62 14.16 -43.42 25.89
C THR A 62 12.79 -42.80 25.66
N PRO A 63 12.12 -42.24 26.69
CA PRO A 63 10.94 -41.42 26.47
C PRO A 63 11.29 -40.33 25.46
N ILE A 64 10.45 -40.15 24.45
CA ILE A 64 10.57 -39.03 23.52
C ILE A 64 9.45 -38.05 23.85
N ASP A 65 9.77 -36.76 23.86
CA ASP A 65 8.82 -35.68 24.20
C ASP A 65 7.78 -35.40 23.10
N TYR A 66 7.77 -36.21 22.04
CA TYR A 66 6.91 -36.05 20.87
C TYR A 66 6.21 -37.36 20.50
N LEU A 67 5.02 -37.25 19.88
CA LEU A 67 4.32 -38.39 19.29
C LEU A 67 5.03 -38.81 17.99
N PRO A 68 5.65 -40.00 17.90
CA PRO A 68 6.31 -40.43 16.68
C PRO A 68 5.25 -40.77 15.62
N LEU A 69 5.27 -40.04 14.51
CA LEU A 69 4.48 -40.34 13.32
C LEU A 69 5.46 -40.59 12.16
N THR A 70 5.58 -41.83 11.70
CA THR A 70 6.43 -42.17 10.54
C THR A 70 5.56 -42.35 9.31
N GLY A 71 5.59 -41.39 8.39
CA GLY A 71 4.83 -41.44 7.13
C GLY A 71 3.30 -41.40 7.29
N GLY A 72 2.79 -41.20 8.51
CA GLY A 72 1.37 -41.18 8.82
C GLY A 72 0.73 -39.81 8.57
N ARG A 73 -0.54 -39.81 8.18
CA ARG A 73 -1.37 -38.59 8.13
C ARG A 73 -2.29 -38.58 9.35
N ILE A 74 -2.40 -37.43 10.02
CA ILE A 74 -3.52 -37.20 10.94
C ILE A 74 -4.75 -36.97 10.07
N THR A 75 -5.67 -37.93 10.04
CA THR A 75 -6.89 -37.88 9.20
C THR A 75 -8.08 -37.24 9.92
N GLY A 76 -7.94 -36.92 11.21
CA GLY A 76 -8.90 -36.16 12.01
C GLY A 76 -8.32 -34.82 12.51
N SER A 77 -9.05 -34.14 13.39
CA SER A 77 -8.58 -32.87 13.97
C SER A 77 -7.48 -33.10 15.02
N LEU A 78 -6.42 -32.29 14.98
CA LEU A 78 -5.45 -32.17 16.06
C LEU A 78 -5.97 -31.16 17.09
N GLY A 79 -6.52 -31.65 18.20
CA GLY A 79 -6.93 -30.79 19.32
C GLY A 79 -5.75 -30.38 20.18
N LEU A 80 -5.58 -29.06 20.39
CA LEU A 80 -4.54 -28.48 21.25
C LEU A 80 -5.17 -27.67 22.40
N PRO A 81 -6.07 -28.26 23.23
CA PRO A 81 -6.95 -27.51 24.13
C PRO A 81 -6.21 -26.78 25.28
N ASN A 82 -4.96 -27.15 25.56
CA ASN A 82 -4.14 -26.57 26.62
C ASN A 82 -2.96 -25.73 26.08
N VAL A 83 -2.90 -25.48 24.77
CA VAL A 83 -1.95 -24.52 24.23
C VAL A 83 -2.48 -23.12 24.53
N LYS A 84 -1.77 -22.39 25.40
CA LYS A 84 -2.11 -21.01 25.77
C LYS A 84 -1.89 -20.09 24.57
N ALA A 85 -2.60 -18.96 24.53
CA ALA A 85 -2.31 -17.91 23.55
C ALA A 85 -0.82 -17.49 23.68
N GLY A 86 -0.10 -17.53 22.56
CA GLY A 86 1.26 -17.00 22.48
C GLY A 86 1.25 -15.48 22.66
N VAL A 87 2.32 -14.95 23.25
CA VAL A 87 2.55 -13.50 23.42
C VAL A 87 3.65 -12.97 22.49
N ASP A 88 4.12 -13.83 21.59
CA ASP A 88 5.22 -13.57 20.65
C ASP A 88 4.71 -13.66 19.20
N ASN A 89 5.50 -13.22 18.23
CA ASN A 89 5.13 -13.20 16.82
C ASN A 89 5.36 -14.55 16.12
N THR A 90 5.48 -15.60 16.91
CA THR A 90 5.74 -16.96 16.44
C THR A 90 4.54 -17.53 15.70
N VAL A 91 4.72 -17.87 14.43
CA VAL A 91 3.73 -18.58 13.61
C VAL A 91 4.22 -19.99 13.28
N LEU A 92 3.30 -20.91 13.00
CA LEU A 92 3.64 -22.23 12.47
C LEU A 92 3.73 -22.17 10.95
N ILE A 93 4.87 -22.58 10.40
CA ILE A 93 5.12 -22.67 8.97
C ILE A 93 5.38 -24.13 8.55
N ARG A 94 5.22 -24.41 7.26
CA ARG A 94 5.65 -25.68 6.65
C ARG A 94 6.98 -25.44 5.95
N ASP A 95 8.00 -26.23 6.28
CA ASP A 95 9.28 -26.17 5.58
C ASP A 95 9.28 -26.92 4.23
N THR A 96 10.40 -26.86 3.51
CA THR A 96 10.56 -27.52 2.20
C THR A 96 10.43 -29.04 2.28
N ASP A 97 10.82 -29.61 3.41
CA ASP A 97 10.74 -31.05 3.67
C ASP A 97 9.32 -31.47 4.10
N GLY A 98 8.44 -30.50 4.32
CA GLY A 98 7.06 -30.67 4.69
C GLY A 98 6.78 -30.84 6.16
N ASN A 99 7.76 -30.52 7.00
CA ASN A 99 7.64 -30.51 8.44
C ASN A 99 7.08 -29.17 8.93
N VAL A 100 6.43 -29.21 10.09
CA VAL A 100 5.99 -27.98 10.79
C VAL A 100 7.18 -27.40 11.55
N LYS A 101 7.43 -26.11 11.37
CA LYS A 101 8.41 -25.31 12.13
C LYS A 101 7.76 -24.05 12.66
N THR A 102 8.43 -23.37 13.58
CA THR A 102 8.10 -22.01 13.99
C THR A 102 8.93 -21.01 13.21
N ASP A 103 8.36 -19.84 12.94
CA ASP A 103 9.09 -18.67 12.44
C ASP A 103 8.55 -17.41 13.10
N GLU A 104 9.35 -16.35 13.12
CA GLU A 104 8.98 -15.05 13.69
C GLU A 104 8.54 -14.10 12.58
N ILE A 105 7.32 -13.57 12.68
CA ILE A 105 6.92 -12.47 11.83
C ILE A 105 7.23 -11.14 12.51
N ASP A 106 7.35 -10.08 11.72
CA ASP A 106 7.53 -8.75 12.26
C ASP A 106 6.32 -8.34 13.12
N SER A 107 6.59 -7.89 14.35
CA SER A 107 5.54 -7.48 15.32
C SER A 107 4.57 -6.43 14.79
N ARG A 108 4.95 -5.65 13.78
CA ARG A 108 4.10 -4.67 13.14
C ARG A 108 2.85 -5.29 12.53
N VAL A 109 2.90 -6.56 12.11
CA VAL A 109 1.76 -7.29 11.52
C VAL A 109 0.54 -7.34 12.43
N TRP A 110 0.75 -7.28 13.74
CA TRP A 110 -0.32 -7.29 14.73
C TRP A 110 -0.61 -5.91 15.34
N GLY A 111 0.20 -4.90 15.00
CA GLY A 111 0.08 -3.54 15.51
C GLY A 111 -0.60 -2.59 14.53
N SER A 112 -0.75 -1.33 14.93
CA SER A 112 -1.31 -0.24 14.12
C SER A 112 -0.26 0.52 13.31
N SER A 113 0.80 -0.16 12.88
CA SER A 113 1.93 0.47 12.17
C SER A 113 2.06 0.00 10.74
N LEU A 114 1.32 -1.05 10.35
CA LEU A 114 1.12 -1.36 8.95
C LEU A 114 0.20 -0.34 8.32
N VAL A 115 0.50 -0.05 7.06
CA VAL A 115 -0.37 0.75 6.21
C VAL A 115 -1.66 -0.01 6.00
N ASP A 116 -2.78 0.58 6.38
CA ASP A 116 -4.11 0.10 6.07
C ASP A 116 -4.87 1.09 5.17
N GLY A 117 -6.11 0.76 4.84
CA GLY A 117 -6.93 1.54 3.92
C GLY A 117 -6.72 1.21 2.43
N SER A 118 -7.33 2.00 1.55
CA SER A 118 -7.21 1.80 0.10
C SER A 118 -7.43 3.10 -0.68
N GLY A 119 -6.75 3.20 -1.82
CA GLY A 119 -7.03 4.23 -2.82
C GLY A 119 -8.14 3.80 -3.80
N ALA A 120 -8.53 4.72 -4.67
CA ALA A 120 -9.37 4.44 -5.83
C ALA A 120 -8.67 4.87 -7.11
N ALA A 121 -8.94 4.17 -8.21
CA ALA A 121 -8.43 4.56 -9.52
C ALA A 121 -8.80 6.02 -9.83
N ASN A 122 -7.87 6.77 -10.43
CA ASN A 122 -8.01 8.18 -10.80
C ASN A 122 -8.14 9.18 -9.63
N HIS A 123 -8.00 8.72 -8.38
CA HIS A 123 -8.00 9.61 -7.21
C HIS A 123 -6.61 9.65 -6.58
N ILE A 124 -6.29 10.78 -5.95
CA ILE A 124 -5.03 10.91 -5.21
C ILE A 124 -5.21 10.31 -3.81
N ALA A 125 -4.38 9.33 -3.48
CA ALA A 125 -4.35 8.76 -2.13
C ALA A 125 -3.66 9.71 -1.15
N TYR A 126 -4.22 9.84 0.05
CA TYR A 126 -3.64 10.62 1.14
C TYR A 126 -3.80 9.91 2.48
N TRP A 127 -2.95 10.26 3.44
CA TRP A 127 -3.00 9.74 4.81
C TRP A 127 -4.11 10.41 5.60
N THR A 128 -5.01 9.64 6.20
CA THR A 128 -6.01 10.17 7.16
C THR A 128 -5.51 10.18 8.59
N ASP A 129 -4.52 9.33 8.89
CA ASP A 129 -3.79 9.29 10.16
C ASP A 129 -2.38 8.70 9.92
N ALA A 130 -1.70 8.25 10.97
CA ALA A 130 -0.31 7.78 10.91
C ALA A 130 -0.11 6.55 10.01
N ASN A 131 -1.15 5.74 9.78
CA ASN A 131 -1.03 4.48 9.07
C ASN A 131 -2.20 4.13 8.14
N THR A 132 -3.20 5.00 7.98
CA THR A 132 -4.37 4.79 7.11
C THR A 132 -4.29 5.62 5.84
N ILE A 133 -4.44 4.99 4.67
CA ILE A 133 -4.66 5.70 3.39
C ILE A 133 -6.16 5.77 3.05
N ALA A 134 -6.57 6.93 2.51
CA ALA A 134 -7.88 7.14 1.92
C ALA A 134 -7.75 7.92 0.61
N HIS A 135 -8.89 8.25 0.01
CA HIS A 135 -8.98 9.11 -1.17
C HIS A 135 -10.21 10.01 -1.06
N ASP A 136 -10.17 11.16 -1.71
CA ASP A 136 -11.31 12.08 -1.81
C ASP A 136 -11.94 11.87 -3.19
N ALA A 137 -13.22 11.51 -3.21
CA ALA A 137 -13.93 11.14 -4.43
C ALA A 137 -14.18 12.31 -5.41
N ASN A 138 -14.10 13.58 -4.98
CA ASN A 138 -14.55 14.71 -5.80
C ASN A 138 -13.66 15.96 -5.77
N GLN A 139 -12.70 16.06 -4.84
CA GLN A 139 -11.90 17.28 -4.72
C GLN A 139 -10.64 17.28 -5.61
N LEU A 140 -9.98 16.13 -5.78
CA LEU A 140 -8.71 16.05 -6.49
C LEU A 140 -8.64 14.79 -7.36
N PHE A 141 -8.72 14.97 -8.68
CA PHE A 141 -8.89 13.89 -9.65
C PHE A 141 -7.78 13.90 -10.71
N TRP A 142 -7.26 12.73 -11.02
CA TRP A 142 -6.31 12.52 -12.11
C TRP A 142 -6.94 11.69 -13.23
N ASP A 143 -7.27 12.35 -14.34
CA ASP A 143 -7.71 11.68 -15.56
C ASP A 143 -6.49 11.06 -16.26
N ALA A 144 -6.21 9.81 -15.93
CA ALA A 144 -5.09 9.06 -16.51
C ALA A 144 -5.25 8.79 -18.01
N SER A 145 -6.48 8.83 -18.55
CA SER A 145 -6.72 8.58 -19.98
C SER A 145 -6.32 9.78 -20.82
N ASN A 146 -6.47 11.00 -20.29
CA ASN A 146 -6.16 12.25 -21.00
C ASN A 146 -4.98 13.03 -20.41
N ASN A 147 -4.34 12.54 -19.34
CA ASN A 147 -3.28 13.22 -18.58
C ASN A 147 -3.70 14.61 -18.09
N ARG A 148 -4.79 14.69 -17.32
CA ARG A 148 -5.35 15.96 -16.82
C ARG A 148 -5.59 15.93 -15.32
N LEU A 149 -5.35 17.05 -14.67
CA LEU A 149 -5.67 17.30 -13.27
C LEU A 149 -7.00 18.05 -13.15
N GLY A 150 -7.95 17.47 -12.43
CA GLY A 150 -9.19 18.10 -12.00
C GLY A 150 -9.13 18.49 -10.52
N ILE A 151 -9.55 19.72 -10.21
CA ILE A 151 -9.75 20.21 -8.84
C ILE A 151 -11.23 20.59 -8.71
N GLY A 152 -11.97 19.85 -7.90
CA GLY A 152 -13.44 19.96 -7.78
C GLY A 152 -14.23 19.33 -8.94
N THR A 153 -13.59 18.53 -9.80
CA THR A 153 -14.22 17.89 -10.96
C THR A 153 -13.53 16.59 -11.37
N ALA A 154 -14.33 15.57 -11.70
CA ALA A 154 -13.86 14.30 -12.25
C ALA A 154 -13.81 14.29 -13.79
N ILE A 155 -14.19 15.39 -14.45
CA ILE A 155 -14.25 15.48 -15.92
C ILE A 155 -13.45 16.71 -16.40
N PRO A 156 -12.12 16.75 -16.16
CA PRO A 156 -11.30 17.89 -16.56
C PRO A 156 -11.27 18.07 -18.08
N GLN A 157 -11.57 19.29 -18.55
CA GLN A 157 -11.58 19.63 -19.98
C GLN A 157 -10.28 20.25 -20.49
N LYS A 158 -9.32 20.47 -19.59
CA LYS A 158 -7.99 21.08 -19.83
C LYS A 158 -6.96 20.39 -18.94
N THR A 159 -5.68 20.61 -19.19
CA THR A 159 -4.57 20.01 -18.41
C THR A 159 -4.72 20.24 -16.92
N VAL A 160 -5.15 21.43 -16.52
CA VAL A 160 -5.61 21.74 -15.16
C VAL A 160 -7.00 22.35 -15.30
N HIS A 161 -7.99 21.80 -14.60
CA HIS A 161 -9.36 22.32 -14.55
C HIS A 161 -9.79 22.48 -13.09
N ILE A 162 -10.03 23.73 -12.68
CA ILE A 162 -10.59 24.06 -11.36
C ILE A 162 -12.08 24.36 -11.56
N GLU A 163 -12.94 23.55 -10.94
CA GLU A 163 -14.39 23.68 -11.03
C GLU A 163 -14.98 23.83 -9.62
N SER A 164 -15.70 24.92 -9.38
CA SER A 164 -16.40 25.18 -8.12
C SER A 164 -17.43 26.29 -8.36
N SER A 165 -18.44 26.37 -7.48
CA SER A 165 -19.35 27.53 -7.44
C SER A 165 -18.60 28.86 -7.24
N PHE A 166 -17.42 28.80 -6.62
CA PHE A 166 -16.47 29.91 -6.50
C PHE A 166 -15.05 29.41 -6.81
N ALA A 167 -14.77 29.18 -8.09
CA ALA A 167 -13.43 28.77 -8.53
C ALA A 167 -12.42 29.91 -8.32
N CYS A 168 -11.35 29.65 -7.57
CA CYS A 168 -10.31 30.62 -7.25
C CYS A 168 -8.93 29.97 -7.36
N LEU A 169 -8.00 30.64 -8.04
CA LEU A 169 -6.58 30.34 -7.97
C LEU A 169 -5.92 31.39 -7.08
N ARG A 170 -5.49 30.97 -5.88
CA ARG A 170 -4.72 31.82 -4.96
C ARG A 170 -3.24 31.49 -5.07
N ILE A 171 -2.41 32.51 -5.24
CA ILE A 171 -0.94 32.42 -5.22
C ILE A 171 -0.47 33.33 -4.08
N SER A 172 0.37 32.82 -3.18
CA SER A 172 0.85 33.56 -2.01
C SER A 172 2.28 33.16 -1.65
N ASP A 173 3.02 34.11 -1.12
CA ASP A 173 4.35 33.92 -0.54
C ASP A 173 4.24 34.03 0.99
N SER A 174 4.40 32.92 1.71
CA SER A 174 4.31 32.89 3.17
C SER A 174 5.57 33.39 3.87
N ASP A 175 6.67 33.53 3.14
CA ASP A 175 7.96 33.99 3.68
C ASP A 175 8.11 35.52 3.53
N ALA A 176 7.25 36.17 2.75
CA ALA A 176 7.14 37.62 2.67
C ALA A 176 6.68 38.22 4.01
N ALA A 177 7.53 39.03 4.65
CA ALA A 177 7.22 39.72 5.89
C ALA A 177 6.49 41.05 5.67
N THR A 178 6.51 41.59 4.45
CA THR A 178 5.79 42.80 4.04
C THR A 178 5.17 42.64 2.66
N ASP A 179 4.19 43.50 2.34
CA ASP A 179 3.52 43.50 1.03
C ASP A 179 4.51 43.69 -0.13
N GLN A 180 5.58 44.48 0.08
CA GLN A 180 6.63 44.71 -0.93
C GLN A 180 7.47 43.46 -1.24
N GLN A 181 7.42 42.43 -0.40
CA GLN A 181 8.20 41.20 -0.56
C GLN A 181 7.42 40.07 -1.26
N VAL A 182 6.11 40.21 -1.43
CA VAL A 182 5.26 39.18 -2.06
C VAL A 182 5.65 38.95 -3.52
N ASN A 183 6.36 37.88 -3.83
CA ASN A 183 6.79 37.59 -5.20
C ASN A 183 5.87 36.55 -5.87
N THR A 184 4.77 37.01 -6.50
CA THR A 184 3.78 36.12 -7.13
C THR A 184 3.55 36.47 -8.60
N LEU A 185 3.46 35.43 -9.43
CA LEU A 185 3.45 35.55 -10.89
C LEU A 185 2.83 34.34 -11.59
N ILE A 186 2.25 34.59 -12.76
CA ILE A 186 1.90 33.57 -13.77
C ILE A 186 2.70 33.90 -15.01
N GLU A 187 3.49 32.96 -15.50
CA GLU A 187 4.38 33.18 -16.64
C GLU A 187 4.08 32.30 -17.84
N PHE A 188 4.42 32.83 -19.01
CA PHE A 188 4.38 32.12 -20.27
C PHE A 188 5.81 32.00 -20.80
N TYR A 189 6.28 30.77 -21.03
CA TYR A 189 7.66 30.49 -21.43
C TYR A 189 7.75 29.75 -22.76
N ARG A 190 8.82 30.03 -23.50
CA ARG A 190 9.30 29.18 -24.59
C ARG A 190 10.37 28.24 -24.02
N GLY A 191 10.10 26.94 -24.07
CA GLY A 191 10.99 25.92 -23.51
C GLY A 191 11.02 25.95 -21.97
N ASN A 192 11.76 25.02 -21.36
CA ASN A 192 11.79 24.89 -19.90
C ASN A 192 12.42 26.11 -19.21
N ASN A 193 13.52 26.64 -19.77
CA ASN A 193 14.27 27.76 -19.20
C ASN A 193 14.85 28.67 -20.30
N THR A 194 14.22 28.75 -21.48
CA THR A 194 14.81 29.52 -22.58
C THR A 194 14.47 31.00 -22.46
N ASN A 195 13.23 31.39 -22.73
CA ASN A 195 12.80 32.78 -22.59
C ASN A 195 11.36 32.83 -22.08
N ARG A 196 11.09 33.77 -21.17
CA ARG A 196 9.74 34.25 -20.90
C ARG A 196 9.24 35.04 -22.10
N VAL A 197 7.96 34.86 -22.44
CA VAL A 197 7.29 35.54 -23.55
C VAL A 197 6.13 36.41 -23.09
N GLY A 198 5.73 36.31 -21.81
CA GLY A 198 4.76 37.17 -21.16
C GLY A 198 4.45 36.72 -19.73
N TYR A 199 3.72 37.54 -18.98
CA TYR A 199 3.37 37.25 -17.59
C TYR A 199 2.18 38.09 -17.09
N LEU A 200 1.64 37.67 -15.95
CA LEU A 200 0.78 38.43 -15.05
C LEU A 200 1.41 38.39 -13.66
N ALA A 201 1.86 39.53 -13.12
CA ALA A 201 2.61 39.57 -11.86
C ALA A 201 2.55 40.93 -11.17
N MET A 202 3.05 40.99 -9.93
CA MET A 202 3.59 42.22 -9.35
C MET A 202 4.98 42.46 -9.94
N ASP A 203 5.17 43.56 -10.66
CA ASP A 203 6.29 43.79 -11.58
C ASP A 203 7.27 44.86 -11.11
N SER A 204 7.21 45.24 -9.84
CA SER A 204 8.15 46.16 -9.23
C SER A 204 8.74 45.56 -7.97
N THR A 205 9.95 46.01 -7.61
CA THR A 205 10.61 45.61 -6.35
C THR A 205 9.84 46.02 -5.10
N SER A 206 8.84 46.88 -5.25
CA SER A 206 7.99 47.37 -4.17
C SER A 206 6.55 46.85 -4.25
N ASN A 207 6.26 45.94 -5.20
CA ASN A 207 4.92 45.42 -5.48
C ASN A 207 3.83 46.48 -5.61
N ASP A 208 4.19 47.67 -6.09
CA ASP A 208 3.31 48.80 -6.35
C ASP A 208 2.87 48.87 -7.83
N ILE A 209 3.37 47.96 -8.68
CA ILE A 209 2.97 47.83 -10.09
C ILE A 209 2.44 46.41 -10.32
N MET A 210 1.19 46.29 -10.75
CA MET A 210 0.66 45.06 -11.32
C MET A 210 0.77 45.11 -12.85
N ALA A 211 1.39 44.11 -13.46
CA ALA A 211 1.59 44.05 -14.90
C ALA A 211 0.85 42.87 -15.54
N LEU A 212 0.26 43.14 -16.70
CA LEU A 212 -0.09 42.14 -17.72
C LEU A 212 0.79 42.43 -18.94
N ALA A 213 1.72 41.54 -19.23
CA ALA A 213 2.81 41.83 -20.15
C ALA A 213 3.02 40.74 -21.21
N THR A 214 3.47 41.17 -22.38
CA THR A 214 4.09 40.33 -23.41
C THR A 214 5.52 40.82 -23.59
N GLU A 215 6.47 39.91 -23.50
CA GLU A 215 7.91 40.19 -23.70
C GLU A 215 8.38 39.79 -25.11
N TYR A 216 7.48 39.23 -25.92
CA TYR A 216 7.73 39.06 -27.34
C TYR A 216 7.81 40.44 -28.02
N ALA A 217 8.89 40.69 -28.78
CA ALA A 217 9.14 42.00 -29.41
C ALA A 217 8.05 42.45 -30.39
N ALA A 218 7.30 41.51 -30.98
CA ALA A 218 6.13 41.79 -31.83
C ALA A 218 4.79 41.52 -31.10
N GLY A 219 4.84 41.35 -29.78
CA GLY A 219 3.69 41.09 -28.93
C GLY A 219 2.72 42.27 -28.87
N ILE A 220 1.44 41.95 -28.70
CA ILE A 220 0.36 42.91 -28.53
C ILE A 220 -0.47 42.53 -27.30
N LEU A 221 -1.09 43.51 -26.65
CA LEU A 221 -2.07 43.27 -25.59
C LEU A 221 -3.46 43.62 -26.12
N GLN A 222 -4.45 42.77 -25.83
CA GLN A 222 -5.82 42.98 -26.32
C GLN A 222 -6.85 42.70 -25.24
N PHE A 223 -7.84 43.57 -25.17
CA PHE A 223 -9.06 43.37 -24.38
C PHE A 223 -10.19 43.07 -25.36
N ARG A 224 -10.73 41.85 -25.27
CA ARG A 224 -11.72 41.31 -26.21
C ARG A 224 -13.08 41.11 -25.54
N THR A 225 -14.15 41.52 -26.21
CA THR A 225 -15.55 41.34 -25.79
C THR A 225 -16.42 41.00 -27.01
N GLY A 226 -17.71 40.68 -26.83
CA GLY A 226 -18.63 40.42 -27.94
C GLY A 226 -18.13 39.30 -28.87
N SER A 227 -18.00 38.09 -28.34
CA SER A 227 -17.54 36.90 -29.07
C SER A 227 -16.09 36.95 -29.54
N GLY A 228 -15.22 37.55 -28.73
CA GLY A 228 -13.78 37.56 -28.98
C GLY A 228 -13.29 38.70 -29.89
N THR A 229 -14.11 39.73 -30.13
CA THR A 229 -13.71 40.92 -30.88
C THR A 229 -12.86 41.86 -30.03
N ALA A 230 -11.75 42.39 -30.56
CA ALA A 230 -10.90 43.33 -29.82
C ALA A 230 -11.59 44.69 -29.65
N ALA A 231 -11.93 45.03 -28.40
CA ALA A 231 -12.46 46.34 -28.03
C ALA A 231 -11.33 47.35 -27.81
N MET A 232 -10.19 46.90 -27.29
CA MET A 232 -8.96 47.68 -27.16
C MET A 232 -7.75 46.83 -27.54
N THR A 233 -6.78 47.44 -28.23
CA THR A 233 -5.49 46.82 -28.59
C THR A 233 -4.35 47.77 -28.26
N ILE A 234 -3.28 47.27 -27.63
CA ILE A 234 -1.98 47.93 -27.51
C ILE A 234 -1.03 47.18 -28.44
N ASN A 235 -0.50 47.85 -29.46
CA ASN A 235 0.42 47.21 -30.42
C ASN A 235 1.87 47.17 -29.89
N ALA A 236 2.76 46.49 -30.62
CA ALA A 236 4.18 46.36 -30.26
C ALA A 236 4.95 47.70 -30.22
N SER A 237 4.44 48.75 -30.88
CA SER A 237 4.97 50.12 -30.81
C SER A 237 4.40 50.94 -29.64
N GLN A 238 3.64 50.29 -28.76
CA GLN A 238 2.98 50.87 -27.59
C GLN A 238 1.93 51.93 -27.94
N ASN A 239 1.25 51.78 -29.08
CA ASN A 239 0.12 52.61 -29.48
C ASN A 239 -1.20 51.89 -29.16
N VAL A 240 -2.21 52.64 -28.71
CA VAL A 240 -3.52 52.16 -28.28
C VAL A 240 -4.57 52.38 -29.37
N GLY A 241 -5.30 51.34 -29.75
CA GLY A 241 -6.52 51.41 -30.55
C GLY A 241 -7.75 51.05 -29.72
N ILE A 242 -8.81 51.86 -29.79
CA ILE A 242 -10.11 51.61 -29.16
C ILE A 242 -11.18 51.47 -30.25
N GLY A 243 -11.86 50.32 -30.26
CA GLY A 243 -12.87 49.97 -31.25
C GLY A 243 -12.33 49.74 -32.66
N THR A 244 -11.00 49.77 -32.87
CA THR A 244 -10.34 49.54 -34.16
C THR A 244 -9.16 48.58 -33.99
N ALA A 245 -8.98 47.66 -34.94
CA ALA A 245 -7.80 46.78 -35.00
C ALA A 245 -6.66 47.40 -35.84
N THR A 246 -6.97 48.38 -36.68
CA THR A 246 -5.98 49.12 -37.46
C THR A 246 -5.49 50.29 -36.62
N ILE A 247 -4.21 50.26 -36.24
CA ILE A 247 -3.56 51.30 -35.47
C ILE A 247 -2.52 51.98 -36.35
N ASP A 248 -2.74 53.25 -36.69
CA ASP A 248 -1.75 54.09 -37.35
C ASP A 248 -0.55 54.31 -36.42
N ALA A 249 0.66 54.09 -36.96
CA ALA A 249 1.91 54.23 -36.23
C ALA A 249 2.17 55.66 -35.74
N ASN A 250 1.56 56.66 -36.39
CA ASN A 250 1.77 58.08 -36.10
C ASN A 250 1.03 58.56 -34.83
N TYR A 251 0.08 57.79 -34.31
CA TYR A 251 -0.74 58.19 -33.16
C TYR A 251 -0.60 57.22 -32.00
N LYS A 252 -0.41 57.76 -30.79
CA LYS A 252 -0.37 56.96 -29.54
C LYS A 252 -1.74 56.44 -29.11
N LEU A 253 -2.82 57.13 -29.48
CA LEU A 253 -4.19 56.72 -29.20
C LEU A 253 -5.07 56.96 -30.43
N ILE A 254 -5.81 55.93 -30.84
CA ILE A 254 -6.78 56.00 -31.93
C ILE A 254 -8.09 55.42 -31.44
N VAL A 255 -9.18 56.15 -31.65
CA VAL A 255 -10.55 55.65 -31.42
C VAL A 255 -11.24 55.54 -32.77
N ARG A 256 -11.90 54.41 -33.04
CA ARG A 256 -12.45 54.09 -34.37
C ARG A 256 -13.31 55.21 -34.95
N ARG A 257 -14.10 55.90 -34.13
CA ARG A 257 -14.95 57.01 -34.55
C ARG A 257 -14.81 58.16 -33.56
N ALA A 258 -14.72 59.38 -34.07
CA ALA A 258 -14.76 60.59 -33.24
C ALA A 258 -16.07 60.69 -32.43
N ALA A 259 -17.19 60.20 -32.97
CA ALA A 259 -18.47 60.13 -32.25
C ALA A 259 -18.46 59.16 -31.05
N ASP A 260 -17.48 58.25 -30.97
CA ASP A 260 -17.28 57.37 -29.82
C ASP A 260 -16.46 58.08 -28.70
N VAL A 261 -16.01 59.32 -28.95
CA VAL A 261 -15.22 60.13 -28.02
C VAL A 261 -16.02 61.36 -27.59
N ASN A 262 -16.39 61.40 -26.32
CA ASN A 262 -16.91 62.60 -25.68
C ASN A 262 -15.85 63.14 -24.72
N PHE A 263 -15.29 64.31 -25.04
CA PHE A 263 -14.29 64.98 -24.20
C PHE A 263 -14.90 65.72 -23.00
N GLY A 264 -16.23 65.67 -22.82
CA GLY A 264 -16.92 66.34 -21.72
C GLY A 264 -16.89 67.87 -21.81
N ILE A 265 -16.55 68.43 -22.97
CA ILE A 265 -16.61 69.86 -23.27
C ILE A 265 -17.90 70.13 -24.05
N GLY A 266 -18.91 70.62 -23.32
CA GLY A 266 -20.17 71.13 -23.83
C GLY A 266 -20.54 72.39 -23.08
#